data_AF-A0A7V8A8Q1-F1
#
_entry.id   AF-A0A7V8A8Q1-F1
#
_cell.length_a   1.000
_cell.length_b   1.000
_cell.length_c   1.000
_cell.angle_alpha   90.00
_cell.angle_beta   90.00
_cell.angle_gamma   90.00
#
_symmetry.space_group_name_H-M   'P 1'
#
loop_
_entity.id
_entity.type
_entity.pdbx_description
1 polymer ?
#
loop_
_entity_poly.entity_id
_entity_poly.type
_entity_poly.pdbx_seq_one_letter_code
_entity_poly.pdbx_strand_id
1 'polypeptide(L)'
;LKVKSLTLKEVNWLGEKLANEDELEGRKVLARVRSTRPPIPATLSTNLGWRIIFDEAEEGVAPGQACVLYDPESAMGDLGERVLGGGFIASTQKLFET
;
A
#
# COMPACT_ATOMS: atom_id res chain seq x y z
N LEU A 1 -10.64 3.43 -15.00
CA LEU A 1 -9.23 3.87 -15.24
C LEU A 1 -8.38 3.23 -14.16
N LYS A 2 -7.53 2.29 -14.56
CA LYS A 2 -6.70 1.51 -13.64
C LYS A 2 -5.47 2.31 -13.20
N VAL A 3 -5.15 2.23 -11.92
CA VAL A 3 -3.99 2.84 -11.28
C VAL A 3 -2.97 1.75 -11.02
N LYS A 4 -1.74 1.93 -11.52
CA LYS A 4 -0.64 0.97 -11.34
C LYS A 4 0.12 1.20 -10.04
N SER A 5 0.22 2.45 -9.60
CA SER A 5 0.85 2.79 -8.33
C SER A 5 0.30 4.09 -7.74
N LEU A 6 0.56 4.30 -6.46
CA LEU A 6 0.22 5.51 -5.73
C LEU A 6 1.35 5.93 -4.80
N THR A 7 1.37 7.21 -4.40
CA THR A 7 2.23 7.69 -3.32
C THR A 7 1.40 8.03 -2.10
N LEU A 8 2.02 7.90 -0.92
CA LEU A 8 1.40 8.20 0.36
C LEU A 8 2.02 9.45 0.98
N LYS A 9 1.22 10.14 1.79
CA LYS A 9 1.63 11.18 2.71
C LYS A 9 1.04 10.91 4.09
N GLU A 10 1.62 11.55 5.10
CA GLU A 10 1.21 11.38 6.51
C GLU A 10 1.20 9.89 6.90
N VAL A 11 2.28 9.20 6.54
CA VAL A 11 2.39 7.76 6.74
C VAL A 11 2.63 7.48 8.22
N ASN A 12 1.88 6.52 8.74
CA ASN A 12 2.09 5.94 10.05
C ASN A 12 2.45 4.46 9.89
N TRP A 13 3.68 4.10 10.29
CA TRP A 13 4.18 2.73 10.26
C TRP A 13 4.07 2.08 11.64
N LEU A 14 3.42 0.91 11.70
CA LEU A 14 3.18 0.10 12.89
C LEU A 14 3.92 -1.24 12.85
N GLY A 15 4.70 -1.49 11.79
CA GLY A 15 5.49 -2.69 11.64
C GLY A 15 6.68 -2.73 12.62
N GLU A 16 7.71 -3.46 12.24
CA GLU A 16 8.95 -3.48 13.01
C GLU A 16 9.61 -2.10 13.10
N LYS A 17 10.48 -1.95 14.10
CA LYS A 17 11.30 -0.76 14.27
C LYS A 17 12.38 -0.74 13.20
N LEU A 18 12.46 0.37 12.48
CA LEU A 18 13.40 0.61 11.40
C LEU A 18 14.45 1.63 11.84
N ALA A 19 15.68 1.53 11.34
CA ALA A 19 16.65 2.62 11.44
C ALA A 19 16.35 3.71 10.40
N ASN A 20 15.86 3.32 9.23
CA ASN A 20 15.35 4.23 8.19
C ASN A 20 14.30 3.55 7.29
N GLU A 21 13.59 4.34 6.47
CA GLU A 21 12.52 3.85 5.58
C GLU A 21 13.05 3.02 4.40
N ASP A 22 14.33 3.16 4.01
CA ASP A 22 14.92 2.43 2.89
C ASP A 22 14.99 0.92 3.16
N GLU A 23 14.99 0.52 4.43
CA GLU A 23 14.86 -0.89 4.85
C GLU A 23 13.55 -1.55 4.38
N LEU A 24 12.53 -0.76 4.04
CA LEU A 24 11.26 -1.26 3.52
C LEU A 24 11.20 -1.37 1.99
N GLU A 25 12.26 -0.97 1.26
CA GLU A 25 12.28 -1.03 -0.19
C GLU A 25 12.04 -2.47 -0.69
N GLY A 26 11.10 -2.63 -1.61
CA GLY A 26 10.75 -3.92 -2.19
C GLY A 26 9.89 -4.82 -1.28
N ARG A 27 9.47 -4.34 -0.11
CA ARG A 27 8.65 -5.14 0.82
C ARG A 27 7.30 -5.49 0.19
N LYS A 28 6.93 -6.77 0.25
CA LYS A 28 5.59 -7.24 -0.10
C LYS A 28 4.57 -6.88 0.98
N VAL A 29 3.43 -6.36 0.56
CA VAL A 29 2.33 -5.92 1.42
C VAL A 29 1.00 -6.24 0.75
N LEU A 30 -0.08 -6.31 1.54
CA LEU A 30 -1.43 -6.21 1.00
C LEU A 30 -1.94 -4.78 1.22
N ALA A 31 -2.42 -4.12 0.16
CA ALA A 31 -2.88 -2.75 0.18
C ALA A 31 -4.40 -2.67 0.08
N ARG A 32 -5.05 -2.01 1.04
CA ARG A 32 -6.49 -1.72 1.02
C ARG A 32 -6.73 -0.25 0.75
N VAL A 33 -7.29 0.05 -0.41
CA VAL A 33 -7.60 1.43 -0.88
C VAL A 33 -9.09 1.78 -0.84
N ARG A 34 -9.94 0.79 -0.52
CA ARG A 34 -11.37 0.98 -0.25
C ARG A 34 -11.79 0.10 0.92
N SER A 35 -12.57 0.66 1.84
CA SER A 35 -13.03 -0.05 3.05
C SER A 35 -13.90 -1.27 2.73
N THR A 36 -14.59 -1.27 1.60
CA THR A 36 -15.53 -2.31 1.19
C THR A 36 -14.91 -3.40 0.31
N ARG A 37 -13.61 -3.31 -0.02
CA ARG A 37 -12.90 -4.29 -0.83
C ARG A 37 -11.82 -5.00 0.00
N PRO A 38 -11.53 -6.28 -0.30
CA PRO A 38 -10.38 -6.95 0.30
C PRO A 38 -9.08 -6.20 -0.08
N PRO A 39 -8.04 -6.29 0.76
CA PRO A 39 -6.73 -5.77 0.40
C PRO A 39 -6.15 -6.58 -0.77
N ILE A 40 -5.32 -5.94 -1.61
CA ILE A 40 -4.73 -6.55 -2.80
C ILE A 40 -3.21 -6.59 -2.74
N PRO A 41 -2.54 -7.58 -3.35
CA PRO A 41 -1.08 -7.66 -3.37
C PRO A 41 -0.42 -6.42 -3.98
N ALA A 42 0.59 -5.93 -3.29
CA ALA A 42 1.38 -4.79 -3.71
C ALA A 42 2.83 -4.88 -3.18
N THR A 43 3.67 -4.00 -3.70
CA THR A 43 5.05 -3.83 -3.28
C THR A 43 5.26 -2.39 -2.81
N LEU A 44 5.85 -2.21 -1.64
CA LEU A 44 6.30 -0.93 -1.13
C LEU A 44 7.65 -0.57 -1.74
N SER A 45 7.77 0.66 -2.22
CA SER A 45 9.02 1.27 -2.65
C SER A 45 9.19 2.59 -1.91
N THR A 46 10.38 2.84 -1.38
CA THR A 46 10.78 4.01 -0.59
C THR A 46 11.85 4.86 -1.29
N ASN A 47 12.38 4.41 -2.43
CA ASN A 47 13.33 5.15 -3.30
C ASN A 47 12.97 6.61 -3.60
N LEU A 48 11.68 6.96 -3.60
CA LEU A 48 11.17 8.33 -3.83
C LEU A 48 10.09 8.69 -2.79
N GLY A 49 10.28 8.24 -1.55
CA GLY A 49 9.27 8.24 -0.50
C GLY A 49 8.27 7.08 -0.65
N TRP A 50 7.26 7.04 0.22
CA TRP A 50 6.30 5.94 0.32
C TRP A 50 5.46 5.77 -0.94
N ARG A 51 5.79 4.78 -1.76
CA ARG A 51 5.08 4.40 -2.98
C ARG A 51 4.58 2.98 -2.90
N ILE A 52 3.32 2.77 -3.25
CA ILE A 52 2.71 1.45 -3.34
C ILE A 52 2.52 1.11 -4.81
N ILE A 53 3.14 0.02 -5.25
CA ILE A 53 3.06 -0.50 -6.62
C ILE A 53 2.17 -1.74 -6.57
N PHE A 54 1.00 -1.69 -7.21
CA PHE A 54 0.11 -2.84 -7.22
C PHE A 54 0.62 -3.92 -8.18
N ASP A 55 0.50 -5.18 -7.79
CA ASP A 55 0.88 -6.30 -8.67
C ASP A 55 -0.06 -6.31 -9.90
N GLU A 56 -1.37 -6.16 -9.67
CA GLU A 56 -2.39 -5.87 -10.70
C GLU A 56 -2.95 -4.46 -10.54
N ALA A 57 -3.18 -3.75 -11.66
CA ALA A 57 -3.63 -2.35 -11.59
C ALA A 57 -5.07 -2.23 -11.07
N GLU A 58 -5.31 -1.31 -10.14
CA GLU A 58 -6.54 -1.21 -9.36
C GLU A 58 -7.44 -0.04 -9.79
N GLU A 59 -8.76 -0.22 -9.73
CA GLU A 59 -9.73 0.80 -10.09
C GLU A 59 -10.30 1.57 -8.90
N GLY A 60 -10.63 2.85 -9.12
CA GLY A 60 -11.27 3.67 -8.11
C GLY A 60 -10.33 4.06 -6.97
N VAL A 61 -9.04 4.21 -7.28
CA VAL A 61 -7.99 4.78 -6.44
C VAL A 61 -7.82 6.25 -6.80
N ALA A 62 -7.94 7.14 -5.82
CA ALA A 62 -7.86 8.58 -6.00
C ALA A 62 -7.16 9.28 -4.83
N PRO A 63 -6.51 10.44 -5.08
CA PRO A 63 -5.98 11.28 -4.02
C PRO A 63 -7.01 11.65 -2.96
N GLY A 64 -6.57 11.73 -1.70
CA GLY A 64 -7.43 12.01 -0.54
C GLY A 64 -8.08 10.77 0.09
N GLN A 65 -8.08 9.62 -0.59
CA GLN A 65 -8.45 8.35 0.04
C GLN A 65 -7.32 7.82 0.94
N ALA A 66 -7.64 6.90 1.85
CA ALA A 66 -6.66 6.20 2.66
C ALA A 66 -6.17 4.92 1.95
N CYS A 67 -4.91 4.55 2.20
CA CYS A 67 -4.35 3.25 1.89
C CYS A 67 -3.86 2.61 3.19
N VAL A 68 -4.34 1.42 3.51
CA VAL A 68 -3.91 0.63 4.67
C VAL A 68 -3.08 -0.54 4.18
N LEU A 69 -1.94 -0.78 4.81
CA LEU A 69 -0.98 -1.82 4.48
C LEU A 69 -1.07 -2.94 5.52
N TYR A 70 -1.18 -4.18 5.04
CA TYR A 70 -1.25 -5.38 5.86
C TYR A 70 -0.08 -6.33 5.54
N ASP A 71 0.27 -7.14 6.53
CA ASP A 71 1.28 -8.18 6.45
C ASP A 71 0.75 -9.36 5.61
N PRO A 72 1.36 -9.68 4.46
CA PRO A 72 0.88 -10.76 3.60
C PRO A 72 1.07 -12.14 4.24
N GLU A 73 1.95 -12.27 5.24
CA GLU A 73 2.19 -13.51 5.96
C GLU A 73 1.23 -13.70 7.16
N SER A 74 0.47 -12.66 7.53
CA SER A 74 -0.52 -12.81 8.58
C SER A 74 -1.69 -13.66 8.08
N ALA A 75 -1.81 -14.88 8.63
CA ALA A 75 -2.94 -15.73 8.34
C ALA A 75 -4.25 -15.05 8.81
N MET A 76 -5.31 -15.20 8.02
CA MET A 76 -6.69 -14.99 8.50
C MET A 76 -7.01 -16.06 9.57
N GLY A 77 -6.50 -15.87 10.78
CA GLY A 77 -6.88 -16.61 11.99
C GLY A 77 -7.72 -15.73 12.92
N ASP A 78 -7.91 -16.17 14.17
CA ASP A 78 -8.76 -15.49 15.16
C ASP A 78 -8.34 -14.04 15.49
N LEU A 79 -7.11 -13.66 15.14
CA LEU A 79 -6.52 -12.34 15.39
C LEU A 79 -6.68 -11.35 14.22
N GLY A 80 -7.16 -11.80 13.05
CA GLY A 80 -7.31 -10.98 11.84
C GLY A 80 -5.99 -10.64 11.12
N GLU A 81 -6.09 -9.87 10.05
CA GLU A 81 -4.94 -9.41 9.25
C GLU A 81 -4.10 -8.38 10.05
N ARG A 82 -2.78 -8.59 10.14
CA ARG A 82 -1.88 -7.66 10.84
C ARG A 82 -1.69 -6.40 10.02
N VAL A 83 -2.09 -5.25 10.57
CA VAL A 83 -1.81 -3.93 9.98
C VAL A 83 -0.33 -3.57 10.17
N LEU A 84 0.36 -3.27 9.08
CA LEU A 84 1.72 -2.75 9.06
C LEU A 84 1.77 -1.22 9.08
N GLY A 85 0.73 -0.55 8.60
CA GLY A 85 0.64 0.90 8.59
C GLY A 85 -0.32 1.43 7.55
N GLY A 86 -0.16 2.69 7.19
CA GLY A 86 -0.95 3.31 6.13
C GLY A 86 -0.76 4.82 6.07
N GLY A 87 -1.44 5.45 5.13
CA GLY A 87 -1.42 6.91 4.95
C GLY A 87 -2.48 7.37 3.96
N PHE A 88 -2.46 8.67 3.66
CA PHE A 88 -3.34 9.26 2.66
C PHE A 88 -2.71 9.22 1.29
N ILE A 89 -3.50 8.88 0.27
CA ILE A 89 -3.07 8.86 -1.12
C ILE A 89 -2.81 10.29 -1.58
N ALA A 90 -1.56 10.59 -1.91
CA ALA A 90 -1.12 11.91 -2.36
C ALA A 90 -1.23 12.04 -3.89
N SER A 91 -0.78 11.04 -4.63
CA SER A 91 -0.91 10.98 -6.10
C SER A 91 -1.09 9.55 -6.60
N THR A 92 -1.51 9.42 -7.86
CA THR A 92 -1.71 8.13 -8.54
C THR A 92 -1.03 8.12 -9.90
N GLN A 93 -0.47 6.99 -10.29
CA GLN A 93 0.05 6.74 -11.64
C GLN A 93 -0.88 5.76 -12.36
N LYS A 94 -1.40 6.18 -13.49
CA LYS A 94 -2.33 5.37 -14.30
C LYS A 94 -1.56 4.35 -15.14
N LEU A 95 -2.19 3.20 -15.39
CA LEU A 95 -1.78 2.33 -16.48
C LEU A 95 -2.35 2.90 -17.78
N PHE A 96 -1.49 3.24 -18.74
CA PHE A 96 -1.92 3.58 -20.09
C PHE A 96 -1.95 2.30 -20.91
N GLU A 97 -3.15 1.84 -21.29
CA GLU A 97 -3.28 0.82 -22.32
C GLU A 97 -3.04 1.52 -23.67
N THR A 98 -2.02 1.06 -24.42
CA THR A 98 -1.69 1.54 -25.77
C THR A 98 -2.48 0.76 -26.80
#